data_AF-A0A0K1E2U8-F1
#
_entry.id   AF-A0A0K1E2U8-F1
#
_cell.length_a   1.000
_cell.length_b   1.000
_cell.length_c   1.000
_cell.angle_alpha   90.00
_cell.angle_beta   90.00
_cell.angle_gamma   90.00
#
_symmetry.space_group_name_H-M   'P 1'
#
loop_
_entity.id
_entity.type
_entity.pdbx_description
1 polymer ?
#
loop_
_entity_poly.entity_id
_entity_poly.type
_entity_poly.pdbx_seq_one_letter_code
_entity_poly.pdbx_strand_id
1 'polypeptide(L)' 'MIEEELRRWAEAARRSGRRGWLLLRDGNVVGVFNDRRDAVMAAKEPGVYLLIFVE' A
#
# COMPACT_ATOMS: atom_id res chain seq x y z
N MET A 1 17.67 -0.73 -5.56
CA MET A 1 17.43 -1.22 -4.18
C MET A 1 16.02 -0.86 -3.71
N ILE A 2 15.67 0.42 -3.52
CA ILE A 2 14.31 0.80 -3.09
C ILE A 2 13.23 0.50 -4.15
N GLU A 3 13.53 0.69 -5.43
CA GLU A 3 12.57 0.45 -6.51
C GLU A 3 12.17 -1.03 -6.61
N GLU A 4 13.12 -1.94 -6.44
CA GLU A 4 12.86 -3.39 -6.48
C GLU A 4 12.01 -3.84 -5.30
N GLU A 5 12.24 -3.25 -4.13
CA GLU A 5 11.44 -3.49 -2.93
C GLU A 5 9.99 -2.99 -3.09
N LEU A 6 9.81 -1.77 -3.60
CA LEU A 6 8.49 -1.23 -3.90
C LEU A 6 7.75 -2.06 -4.97
N ARG A 7 8.45 -2.62 -5.96
CA ARG A 7 7.87 -3.56 -6.92
C ARG A 7 7.36 -4.83 -6.24
N ARG A 8 8.14 -5.42 -5.32
CA ARG A 8 7.71 -6.60 -4.54
C ARG A 8 6.47 -6.29 -3.71
N TRP A 9 6.39 -5.10 -3.11
CA TRP A 9 5.21 -4.67 -2.34
C TRP A 9 3.99 -4.47 -3.25
N ALA A 10 4.16 -3.87 -4.43
CA ALA A 10 3.09 -3.72 -5.41
C ALA A 10 2.54 -5.09 -5.88
N GLU A 11 3.42 -6.08 -6.08
CA GLU A 11 2.99 -7.44 -6.39
C GLU A 11 2.23 -8.10 -5.24
N ALA A 12 2.68 -7.92 -3.99
CA ALA A 12 1.97 -8.42 -2.82
C ALA A 12 0.56 -7.80 -2.71
N ALA A 13 0.44 -6.49 -2.98
CA ALA A 13 -0.84 -5.79 -3.02
C ALA A 13 -1.81 -6.42 -4.04
N ARG A 14 -1.34 -6.66 -5.28
CA ARG A 14 -2.14 -7.28 -6.34
C ARG A 14 -2.54 -8.72 -6.02
N ARG A 15 -1.63 -9.50 -5.42
CA ARG A 15 -1.90 -10.89 -5.03
C ARG A 15 -2.81 -11.04 -3.80
N SER A 16 -3.07 -9.96 -3.07
CA SER A 16 -3.91 -9.99 -1.87
C SER A 16 -5.40 -10.25 -2.15
N GLY A 17 -5.85 -10.09 -3.41
CA GLY A 17 -7.25 -10.21 -3.80
C GLY A 17 -8.14 -9.06 -3.31
N ARG A 18 -7.57 -8.04 -2.67
CA ARG A 18 -8.29 -6.86 -2.17
C ARG A 18 -8.34 -5.77 -3.23
N ARG A 19 -9.44 -5.02 -3.26
CA ARG A 19 -9.71 -3.94 -4.21
C ARG A 19 -9.84 -2.59 -3.51
N GLY A 20 -9.44 -1.52 -4.18
CA GLY A 20 -9.43 -0.15 -3.66
C GLY A 20 -8.02 0.41 -3.48
N TRP A 21 -7.90 1.45 -2.65
CA TRP A 21 -6.61 2.04 -2.28
C TRP A 21 -5.96 1.22 -1.17
N LEU A 22 -4.85 0.57 -1.49
CA LEU A 22 -4.05 -0.20 -0.54
C LEU A 22 -2.88 0.65 -0.06
N LEU A 23 -2.76 0.79 1.26
CA LEU A 23 -1.58 1.35 1.91
C LEU A 23 -0.70 0.20 2.41
N LEU A 24 0.56 0.17 1.99
CA LEU A 24 1.53 -0.83 2.42
C LEU A 24 2.71 -0.19 3.15
N ARG A 25 3.25 -0.92 4.12
CA ARG A 25 4.47 -0.58 4.87
C ARG A 25 5.26 -1.85 5.13
N ASP A 26 6.56 -1.84 4.84
CA ASP A 26 7.47 -2.97 5.05
C ASP A 26 6.92 -4.28 4.43
N GLY A 27 6.29 -4.17 3.26
CA GLY A 27 5.68 -5.29 2.52
C GLY A 27 4.32 -5.76 3.03
N ASN A 28 3.79 -5.18 4.11
CA ASN A 28 2.52 -5.56 4.71
C ASN A 28 1.40 -4.58 4.35
N VAL A 29 0.17 -5.07 4.16
CA VAL A 29 -1.00 -4.22 3.94
C VAL A 29 -1.46 -3.62 5.27
N VAL A 30 -1.29 -2.31 5.41
CA VAL A 30 -1.73 -1.51 6.56
C VAL A 30 -3.24 -1.32 6.52
N GLY A 31 -3.81 -1.11 5.34
CA GLY A 31 -5.25 -0.93 5.17
C GLY A 31 -5.70 -0.91 3.72
N VAL A 32 -7.02 -1.05 3.54
CA VAL A 32 -7.70 -0.93 2.25
C VAL A 32 -8.80 0.12 2.40
N PHE A 33 -8.81 1.09 1.49
CA PHE A 33 -9.63 2.28 1.59
C PHE A 33 -10.37 2.51 0.28
N ASN A 34 -11.59 3.04 0.37
CA ASN A 34 -12.35 3.45 -0.82
C ASN A 34 -11.80 4.75 -1.40
N ASP A 35 -11.24 5.62 -0.55
CA ASP A 35 -10.73 6.94 -0.91
C ASP A 35 -9.23 7.08 -0.65
N ARG A 36 -8.54 7.74 -1.60
CA ARG A 36 -7.10 8.01 -1.50
C ARG A 36 -6.75 8.82 -0.24
N ARG A 37 -7.62 9.78 0.14
CA ARG A 37 -7.39 10.66 1.27
C ARG A 37 -7.30 9.89 2.58
N ASP A 38 -8.20 8.93 2.78
CA ASP A 38 -8.25 8.12 4.00
C ASP A 38 -7.01 7.24 4.13
N ALA A 39 -6.52 6.71 3.00
CA ALA A 39 -5.28 5.96 2.95
C ALA A 39 -4.07 6.80 3.36
N VAL A 40 -3.98 8.07 2.93
CA VAL A 40 -2.90 8.98 3.34
C VAL A 40 -3.00 9.32 4.83
N MET A 41 -4.21 9.57 5.34
CA MET A 41 -4.44 9.89 6.75
C MET A 41 -4.13 8.71 7.70
N ALA A 42 -4.13 7.47 7.18
CA ALA A 42 -3.77 6.28 7.93
C ALA A 42 -2.25 6.12 8.15
N ALA A 43 -1.40 6.83 7.40
CA ALA A 43 0.06 6.81 7.56
C ALA A 43 0.49 7.67 8.77
N LYS A 44 0.29 7.15 9.99
CA LYS A 44 0.57 7.88 11.24
C LYS A 44 2.01 7.75 11.74
N GLU A 45 2.64 6.62 11.45
CA GLU A 45 4.01 6.33 11.90
C GLU A 45 5.02 6.82 10.84
N PRO A 46 6.17 7.40 11.24
CA PRO A 46 7.24 7.73 10.30
C PRO A 46 7.73 6.51 9.53
N GLY A 47 7.97 6.67 8.22
CA GLY A 47 8.50 5.61 7.37
C GLY A 47 8.14 5.76 5.89
N VAL A 48 8.55 4.77 5.09
CA VAL A 48 8.20 4.68 3.67
C VAL A 48 6.91 3.88 3.53
N TYR A 49 5.96 4.45 2.80
CA TYR A 49 4.70 3.80 2.47
C TYR A 49 4.55 3.68 0.97
N LEU A 50 3.96 2.57 0.53
CA LEU A 50 3.49 2.42 -0.83
C LEU A 50 1.97 2.57 -0.84
N LEU A 51 1.47 3.56 -1.55
CA LEU A 51 0.05 3.72 -1.85
C LEU A 51 -0.21 3.27 -3.27
N ILE A 52 -1.04 2.24 -3.44
CA ILE A 52 -1.39 1.66 -4.74
C ILE A 52 -2.89 1.48 -4.85
N PHE A 53 -3.44 1.71 -6.03
CA PHE A 53 -4.83 1.37 -6.35
C PHE A 53 -4.86 -0.02 -7.03
N VAL A 54 -5.73 -0.91 -6.55
CA VAL A 54 -5.93 -2.25 -7.10
C VAL A 54 -7.40 -2.42 -7.46
N GLU A 55 -7.67 -2.84 -8.70
CA GLU A 55 -9.01 -3.09 -9.24
C GLU A 55 -9.48 -4.54 -9.11
#